data_AF-A0A8H8DLL7-F1
#
_entry.id   AF-A0A8H8DLL7-F1
#
_cell.length_a   1.000
_cell.length_b   1.000
_cell.length_c   1.000
_cell.angle_alpha   90.00
_cell.angle_beta   90.00
_cell.angle_gamma   90.00
#
_symmetry.space_group_name_H-M   'P 1'
#
loop_
_entity.id
_entity.type
_entity.pdbx_description
1 polymer ?
#
loop_
_entity_poly.entity_id
_entity_poly.type
_entity_poly.pdbx_seq_one_letter_code
_entity_poly.pdbx_strand_id
1 'polypeptide(L)'
;MGGTNSVGHVVTAVNEVLRDHVPKVTIPFIDDLPMRGPRVEECNHTVDKATEARKFVVNHVNAVEGVHSSLERAGLTLSGVKSSFGMSEVLVVGF
;
A
#
# COMPACT_ATOMS: atom_id res chain seq x y z
N MET A 1 -10.63 22.55 -5.88
CA MET A 1 -9.54 22.51 -6.88
C MET A 1 -10.12 22.08 -8.23
N GLY A 2 -9.50 22.46 -9.36
CA GLY A 2 -10.09 22.21 -10.69
C GLY A 2 -9.16 22.53 -11.87
N GLY A 3 -7.85 22.25 -11.73
CA GLY A 3 -6.92 22.36 -12.84
C GLY A 3 -7.01 21.13 -13.72
N THR A 4 -7.13 21.31 -15.04
CA THR A 4 -7.34 20.23 -16.03
C THR A 4 -6.39 19.04 -15.87
N ASN A 5 -5.13 19.31 -15.49
CA ASN A 5 -4.08 18.30 -15.41
C ASN A 5 -3.66 17.94 -13.97
N SER A 6 -4.38 18.46 -12.96
CA SER A 6 -4.01 18.30 -11.55
C SER A 6 -3.92 16.84 -11.12
N VAL A 7 -4.90 16.02 -11.48
CA VAL A 7 -4.92 14.57 -11.20
C VAL A 7 -3.73 13.88 -11.87
N GLY A 8 -3.44 14.21 -13.13
CA GLY A 8 -2.31 13.63 -13.85
C GLY A 8 -0.98 13.90 -13.15
N HIS A 9 -0.76 15.13 -12.70
CA HIS A 9 0.45 15.49 -11.98
C HIS A 9 0.58 14.77 -10.63
N VAL A 10 -0.51 14.66 -9.86
CA VAL A 10 -0.53 13.94 -8.58
C VAL A 10 -0.17 12.47 -8.80
N VAL A 11 -0.80 11.80 -9.76
CA VAL A 11 -0.54 10.39 -10.05
C VAL A 11 0.91 10.16 -10.50
N THR A 12 1.47 11.05 -11.31
CA THR A 12 2.90 10.96 -11.69
C THR A 12 3.81 11.10 -10.48
N ALA A 13 3.58 12.10 -9.62
CA ALA A 13 4.39 12.32 -8.43
C ALA A 13 4.32 11.14 -7.44
N VAL A 14 3.12 10.61 -7.19
CA VAL A 14 2.94 9.44 -6.30
C VAL A 14 3.64 8.21 -6.87
N ASN A 15 3.58 7.98 -8.19
CA ASN A 15 4.30 6.88 -8.83
C ASN A 15 5.83 7.03 -8.74
N GLU A 16 6.35 8.26 -8.77
CA GLU A 16 7.78 8.51 -8.58
C GLU A 16 8.22 8.22 -7.13
N VAL A 17 7.45 8.69 -6.14
CA VAL A 17 7.70 8.41 -4.71
C VAL A 17 7.64 6.92 -4.39
N LEU A 18 6.74 6.19 -5.04
CA LEU A 18 6.51 4.76 -4.81
C LEU A 18 7.19 3.86 -5.85
N ARG A 19 8.13 4.38 -6.64
CA ARG A 19 8.79 3.67 -7.73
C ARG A 19 9.38 2.31 -7.31
N ASP A 20 9.93 2.23 -6.10
CA ASP A 20 10.55 1.01 -5.59
C ASP A 20 9.51 -0.05 -5.15
N HIS A 21 8.26 0.35 -4.93
CA HIS A 21 7.17 -0.49 -4.44
C HIS A 21 6.21 -0.92 -5.55
N VAL A 22 6.07 -0.13 -6.61
CA VAL A 22 5.21 -0.42 -7.76
C VAL A 22 5.87 -1.39 -8.74
N PRO A 23 5.15 -2.36 -9.35
CA PRO A 23 3.77 -2.77 -9.07
C PRO A 23 3.70 -3.94 -8.07
N LYS A 24 4.82 -4.27 -7.42
CA LYS A 24 4.96 -5.50 -6.62
C LYS A 24 4.12 -5.46 -5.35
N VAL A 25 4.18 -4.34 -4.63
CA VAL A 25 3.54 -4.11 -3.33
C VAL A 25 2.24 -3.34 -3.47
N THR A 26 2.23 -2.30 -4.30
CA THR A 26 1.07 -1.41 -4.46
C THR A 26 0.92 -0.95 -5.90
N ILE A 27 -0.29 -0.58 -6.28
CA ILE A 27 -0.61 0.03 -7.58
C ILE A 27 -1.47 1.27 -7.29
N PRO A 28 -0.85 2.46 -7.19
CA PRO A 28 -1.58 3.69 -6.93
C PRO A 28 -2.61 3.96 -8.02
N PHE A 29 -3.78 4.46 -7.61
CA PHE A 29 -4.84 4.88 -8.52
C PHE A 29 -5.49 6.16 -8.02
N ILE A 30 -5.24 7.28 -8.72
CA ILE A 30 -5.73 8.62 -8.33
C ILE A 30 -5.33 8.93 -6.88
N ASP A 31 -6.26 8.80 -5.93
CA ASP A 31 -6.06 9.07 -4.51
C ASP A 31 -6.00 7.78 -3.67
N ASP A 32 -6.29 6.63 -4.27
CA ASP A 32 -6.31 5.33 -3.61
C ASP A 32 -4.99 4.59 -3.77
N LEU A 33 -4.56 3.94 -2.69
CA LEU A 33 -3.31 3.18 -2.63
C LEU A 33 -3.57 1.74 -2.17
N PRO A 34 -4.09 0.86 -3.04
CA PRO A 34 -4.28 -0.53 -2.69
C PRO A 34 -2.93 -1.21 -2.47
N MET A 35 -2.78 -1.89 -1.34
CA MET A 35 -1.60 -2.68 -1.04
C MET A 35 -1.94 -4.15 -1.14
N ARG A 36 -1.13 -4.88 -1.90
CA ARG A 36 -1.33 -6.30 -2.13
C ARG A 36 -1.10 -7.08 -0.83
N GLY A 37 -2.08 -7.90 -0.47
CA GLY A 37 -1.94 -8.90 0.58
C GLY A 37 -1.03 -10.06 0.15
N PRO A 38 -0.56 -10.88 1.11
CA PRO A 38 0.22 -12.06 0.81
C PRO A 38 -0.61 -13.04 -0.03
N ARG A 39 0.06 -13.78 -0.92
CA ARG A 39 -0.63 -14.78 -1.74
C ARG A 39 -1.08 -15.96 -0.88
N VAL A 40 -2.12 -16.67 -1.32
CA VAL A 40 -2.65 -17.83 -0.59
C VAL A 40 -1.56 -18.89 -0.36
N GLU A 41 -0.66 -19.08 -1.32
CA GLU A 41 0.46 -20.03 -1.21
C GLU A 41 1.53 -19.58 -0.20
N GLU A 42 1.62 -18.27 0.06
CA GLU A 42 2.54 -17.66 1.02
C GLU A 42 1.95 -17.59 2.44
N CYS A 43 0.63 -17.80 2.57
CA CYS A 43 -0.09 -17.92 3.84
C CYS A 43 0.11 -19.29 4.50
N ASN A 44 1.33 -19.83 4.42
CA ASN A 44 1.68 -21.03 5.14
C ASN A 44 1.65 -20.79 6.67
N HIS A 45 1.44 -21.85 7.46
CA HIS A 45 1.36 -21.78 8.93
C HIS A 45 2.72 -21.49 9.60
N THR A 46 3.70 -20.98 8.84
CA THR A 46 5.02 -20.65 9.38
C THR A 46 4.91 -19.42 10.26
N VAL A 47 5.45 -19.53 11.47
CA VAL A 47 5.49 -18.47 12.45
C VAL A 47 6.85 -17.78 12.38
N ASP A 48 6.85 -16.46 12.42
CA ASP A 48 8.06 -15.66 12.58
C ASP A 48 8.58 -15.81 14.01
N LYS A 49 9.87 -16.11 14.16
CA LYS A 49 10.47 -16.44 15.46
C LYS A 49 10.63 -15.22 16.38
N ALA A 50 10.67 -14.02 15.83
CA ALA A 50 10.89 -12.80 16.61
C ALA A 50 9.58 -12.23 17.16
N THR A 51 8.51 -12.33 16.37
CA THR A 51 7.20 -11.75 16.69
C THR A 51 6.17 -12.77 17.15
N GLU A 52 6.45 -14.07 16.97
CA GLU A 52 5.50 -15.19 17.16
C GLU A 52 4.22 -15.07 16.30
N ALA A 53 4.19 -14.14 15.35
CA ALA A 53 3.09 -13.95 14.43
C ALA A 53 3.25 -14.81 13.18
N ARG A 54 2.16 -15.05 12.45
CA ARG A 54 2.23 -15.74 11.15
C ARG A 54 3.09 -14.92 10.19
N LYS A 55 4.05 -15.58 9.52
CA LYS A 55 5.07 -14.92 8.69
C LYS A 55 4.46 -14.01 7.61
N PHE A 56 3.33 -14.42 7.03
CA PHE A 56 2.63 -13.60 6.02
C PHE A 56 2.11 -12.28 6.58
N VAL A 57 1.72 -12.24 7.86
CA VAL A 57 1.26 -11.01 8.54
C VAL A 57 2.43 -10.05 8.69
N VAL A 58 3.57 -10.54 9.19
CA VAL A 58 4.79 -9.75 9.35
C VAL A 58 5.26 -9.19 8.01
N ASN A 59 5.29 -10.03 6.98
CA ASN A 59 5.66 -9.60 5.63
C ASN A 59 4.74 -8.49 5.11
N HIS A 60 3.43 -8.60 5.33
CA HIS A 60 2.48 -7.58 4.89
C HIS A 60 2.64 -6.27 5.68
N VAL A 61 2.82 -6.33 7.00
CA VAL A 61 3.08 -5.14 7.83
C VAL A 61 4.37 -4.45 7.38
N ASN A 62 5.44 -5.19 7.13
CA ASN A 62 6.70 -4.62 6.63
C ASN A 62 6.52 -3.95 5.25
N ALA A 63 5.67 -4.51 4.39
CA ALA A 63 5.34 -3.90 3.10
C ALA A 63 4.57 -2.58 3.27
N VAL A 64 3.59 -2.54 4.18
CA VAL A 64 2.86 -1.31 4.56
C VAL A 64 3.82 -0.27 5.11
N GLU A 65 4.72 -0.64 6.03
CA GLU A 65 5.72 0.27 6.60
C GLU A 65 6.69 0.82 5.55
N GLY A 66 7.14 -0.01 4.61
CA GLY A 66 8.02 0.41 3.52
C GLY A 66 7.37 1.47 2.62
N VAL A 67 6.10 1.29 2.27
CA VAL A 67 5.30 2.26 1.50
C VAL A 67 5.07 3.52 2.32
N HIS A 68 4.61 3.38 3.57
CA HIS A 68 4.34 4.51 4.47
C HIS A 68 5.59 5.38 4.67
N SER A 69 6.74 4.76 4.88
CA SER A 69 8.02 5.48 5.04
C SER A 69 8.41 6.26 3.77
N SER A 70 8.14 5.72 2.58
CA SER A 70 8.38 6.45 1.32
C SER A 70 7.46 7.66 1.18
N LEU A 71 6.18 7.53 1.54
CA LEU A 71 5.22 8.62 1.52
C LEU A 71 5.59 9.72 2.53
N GLU A 72 5.94 9.33 3.75
CA GLU A 72 6.32 10.25 4.83
C GLU A 72 7.57 11.07 4.45
N ARG A 73 8.61 10.42 3.90
CA ARG A 73 9.81 11.13 3.41
C ARG A 73 9.51 12.12 2.28
N ALA A 74 8.48 11.87 1.49
CA ALA A 74 8.02 12.77 0.43
C ALA A 74 7.06 13.86 0.94
N GLY A 75 6.71 13.86 2.23
CA GLY A 75 5.76 14.82 2.82
C GLY A 75 4.29 14.54 2.45
N LEU A 76 3.97 13.33 2.00
CA LEU A 76 2.60 12.91 1.70
C LEU A 76 1.92 12.34 2.95
N THR A 77 0.59 12.46 3.01
CA THR A 77 -0.20 12.01 4.16
C THR A 77 -1.30 11.04 3.75
N LEU A 78 -1.52 9.99 4.54
CA LEU A 78 -2.66 9.10 4.43
C LEU A 78 -3.75 9.50 5.42
N SER A 79 -5.01 9.33 5.01
CA SER A 79 -6.15 9.60 5.90
C SER A 79 -6.43 8.39 6.78
N GLY A 80 -6.06 8.44 8.06
CA GLY A 80 -6.29 7.34 9.00
C GLY A 80 -7.77 6.92 9.12
N VAL A 81 -8.71 7.86 8.96
CA VAL A 81 -10.16 7.57 9.02
C VAL A 81 -10.67 6.84 7.76
N LYS A 82 -10.03 7.07 6.60
CA LYS A 82 -10.43 6.46 5.32
C LYS A 82 -9.63 5.19 5.00
N SER A 83 -8.47 5.02 5.63
CA SER A 83 -7.62 3.85 5.43
C SER A 83 -8.26 2.60 6.02
N SER A 84 -8.27 1.53 5.24
CA SER A 84 -8.71 0.20 5.67
C SER A 84 -7.52 -0.75 5.65
N PHE A 85 -7.35 -1.54 6.73
CA PHE A 85 -6.25 -2.49 6.88
C PHE A 85 -6.78 -3.88 7.20
N GLY A 86 -6.07 -4.92 6.74
CA GLY A 86 -6.41 -6.32 7.05
C GLY A 86 -7.70 -6.82 6.38
N MET A 87 -8.14 -6.17 5.32
CA MET A 87 -9.31 -6.59 4.54
C MET A 87 -8.97 -7.81 3.68
N SER A 88 -9.90 -8.76 3.57
CA SER A 88 -9.75 -9.92 2.68
C SER A 88 -9.81 -9.52 1.20
N GLU A 89 -10.60 -8.50 0.90
CA GLU A 89 -10.78 -7.92 -0.43
C GLU A 89 -10.89 -6.40 -0.28
N VAL A 90 -10.40 -5.67 -1.27
CA VAL A 90 -10.53 -4.21 -1.35
C VAL A 90 -11.18 -3.85 -2.66
N LEU A 91 -12.22 -3.02 -2.59
CA LEU A 91 -12.89 -2.48 -3.77
C LEU A 91 -12.20 -1.18 -4.16
N VAL A 92 -11.61 -1.12 -5.34
CA VAL A 92 -10.90 0.06 -5.84
C VAL A 92 -11.68 0.60 -7.03
N VAL A 93 -12.23 1.81 -6.92
CA VAL A 93 -13.05 2.45 -7.98
C VAL A 93 -14.33 1.68 -8.32
N GLY A 94 -14.87 0.89 -7.39
CA GLY A 94 -16.09 0.10 -7.63
C GLY A 94 -15.85 -1.28 -8.25
N PHE A 95 -14.60 -1.75 -8.31
CA PHE A 95 -14.20 -3.08 -8.77
C PHE A 95 -13.33 -3.81 -7.77
#